data_AF-A0AAX4P0T4-F1
#
_entry.id   AF-A0AAX4P0T4-F1
#
_cell.length_a   1.000
_cell.length_b   1.000
_cell.length_c   1.000
_cell.angle_alpha   90.00
_cell.angle_beta   90.00
_cell.angle_gamma   90.00
#
_symmetry.space_group_name_H-M   'P 1'
#
loop_
_entity.id
_entity.type
_entity.pdbx_description
1 polymer ?
#
loop_
_entity_poly.entity_id
_entity_poly.type
_entity_poly.pdbx_seq_one_letter_code
_entity_poly.pdbx_strand_id
1 'polypeptide(L)'
;MADEDDDLVLRKYFGVRDKSLRELYTSTSSDATFYKLAEKIERRAAKSGKTVKHRVECWLRKLCQQTSNYDWKKNRNHYATLLLEMLESGKLVFPFDKRPEEGPLKTLPTYLRPFASGGVVRAEKPKQTSRPESARRRADKAEDVVNIASAAVDVLHEHNVSRSAASEAYGSGFGYRYDAEIQLGACRERCLELEMQVNAKNDQIDRLERKLVKARKAHEVDVQRYRGKVSSPFNCVRICCGLWLTSPPPGPPACQQIQSLKDTYTKNLGEIIKRYTAYFAQQKRRAVTKASREAAAPLPPRQAARQDLPPESREDPRQVSPFLSSLPPAPFALRFAILTISALLFLPPPPLSPPH
;
A
#
# COMPACT_ATOMS: atom_id res chain seq x y z
N MET A 1 -2.44 -26.46 14.82
CA MET A 1 -1.03 -26.38 15.23
C MET A 1 -0.13 -25.65 14.23
N ALA A 2 -0.52 -25.48 12.95
CA ALA A 2 0.29 -24.75 11.97
C ALA A 2 0.23 -23.20 12.13
N ASP A 3 -0.83 -22.65 12.71
CA ASP A 3 -1.03 -21.18 12.76
C ASP A 3 -0.16 -20.46 13.80
N GLU A 4 0.35 -21.14 14.83
CA GLU A 4 1.20 -20.52 15.86
C GLU A 4 2.64 -20.31 15.38
N ASP A 5 3.14 -21.22 14.54
CA ASP A 5 4.49 -21.11 13.96
C ASP A 5 4.57 -19.97 12.94
N ASP A 6 3.51 -19.74 12.17
CA ASP A 6 3.45 -18.63 11.22
C ASP A 6 3.49 -17.26 11.93
N ASP A 7 2.83 -17.12 13.09
CA ASP A 7 2.85 -15.86 13.84
C ASP A 7 4.21 -15.62 14.52
N LEU A 8 4.93 -16.69 14.91
CA LEU A 8 6.32 -16.64 15.39
C LEU A 8 7.30 -16.23 14.27
N VAL A 9 7.14 -16.78 13.07
CA VAL A 9 7.90 -16.38 11.88
C VAL A 9 7.64 -14.91 11.55
N LEU A 10 6.38 -14.47 11.56
CA LEU A 10 6.02 -13.07 11.32
C LEU A 10 6.61 -12.13 12.38
N ARG A 11 6.64 -12.53 13.65
CA ARG A 11 7.27 -11.77 14.73
C ARG A 11 8.78 -11.67 14.57
N LYS A 12 9.42 -12.78 14.17
CA LYS A 12 10.88 -12.91 14.02
C LYS A 12 11.42 -12.12 12.84
N TYR A 13 10.72 -12.10 11.70
CA TYR A 13 11.19 -11.45 10.47
C TYR A 13 10.75 -9.99 10.33
N PHE A 14 9.57 -9.61 10.84
CA PHE A 14 8.99 -8.29 10.54
C PHE A 14 8.97 -7.31 11.72
N GLY A 15 9.46 -7.70 12.91
CA GLY A 15 9.66 -6.75 14.01
C GLY A 15 8.40 -5.94 14.37
N VAL A 16 7.24 -6.60 14.47
CA VAL A 16 5.98 -6.18 15.14
C VAL A 16 5.33 -4.84 14.71
N ARG A 17 5.92 -4.01 13.84
CA ARG A 17 5.43 -2.63 13.64
C ARG A 17 4.74 -2.33 12.31
N ASP A 18 4.95 -3.13 11.25
CA ASP A 18 4.24 -2.92 9.98
C ASP A 18 2.97 -3.75 9.92
N LYS A 19 1.86 -3.13 10.34
CA LYS A 19 0.51 -3.67 10.18
C LYS A 19 0.21 -4.00 8.70
N SER A 20 0.70 -3.19 7.77
CA SER A 20 0.54 -3.35 6.32
C SER A 20 1.17 -4.65 5.79
N LEU A 21 2.40 -4.98 6.19
CA LEU A 21 3.08 -6.21 5.74
C LEU A 21 2.43 -7.48 6.34
N ARG A 22 2.02 -7.41 7.61
CA ARG A 22 1.26 -8.49 8.25
C ARG A 22 -0.08 -8.71 7.55
N GLU A 23 -0.81 -7.64 7.23
CA GLU A 23 -2.06 -7.70 6.46
C GLU A 23 -1.81 -8.27 5.05
N LEU A 24 -0.72 -7.88 4.38
CA LEU A 24 -0.39 -8.38 3.05
C LEU A 24 -0.08 -9.88 3.08
N TYR A 25 0.75 -10.34 4.02
CA TYR A 25 1.09 -11.75 4.17
C TYR A 25 -0.12 -12.62 4.55
N THR A 26 -0.91 -12.18 5.55
CA THR A 26 -2.13 -12.87 5.97
C THR A 26 -3.17 -12.91 4.84
N SER A 27 -3.23 -11.85 4.02
CA SER A 27 -4.04 -11.77 2.80
C SER A 27 -3.60 -12.77 1.73
N THR A 28 -2.30 -12.91 1.47
CA THR A 28 -1.76 -13.92 0.52
C THR A 28 -1.98 -15.35 1.02
N SER A 29 -1.77 -15.62 2.31
CA SER A 29 -2.06 -16.93 2.91
C SER A 29 -3.56 -17.27 2.84
N SER A 30 -4.43 -16.26 3.03
CA SER A 30 -5.88 -16.41 2.86
C SER A 30 -6.29 -16.73 1.42
N ASP A 31 -5.56 -16.26 0.41
CA ASP A 31 -5.80 -16.63 -0.98
C ASP A 31 -5.35 -18.07 -1.28
N ALA A 32 -4.19 -18.48 -0.78
CA ALA A 32 -3.71 -19.85 -0.96
C ALA A 32 -4.66 -20.90 -0.35
N THR A 33 -5.21 -20.61 0.83
CA THR A 33 -6.22 -21.47 1.48
C THR A 33 -7.52 -21.52 0.67
N PHE A 34 -7.96 -20.38 0.13
CA PHE A 34 -9.13 -20.34 -0.75
C PHE A 34 -8.98 -21.21 -1.99
N TYR A 35 -7.86 -21.13 -2.71
CA TYR A 35 -7.67 -21.91 -3.93
C TYR A 35 -7.70 -23.42 -3.66
N LYS A 36 -7.11 -23.87 -2.54
CA LYS A 36 -7.21 -25.27 -2.10
C LYS A 36 -8.66 -25.69 -1.80
N LEU A 37 -9.46 -24.80 -1.22
CA LEU A 37 -10.88 -25.06 -0.97
C LEU A 37 -11.68 -25.09 -2.29
N ALA A 38 -11.47 -24.12 -3.18
CA ALA A 38 -12.13 -24.04 -4.48
C ALA A 38 -11.89 -25.32 -5.31
N GLU A 39 -10.65 -25.80 -5.37
CA GLU A 39 -10.31 -27.04 -6.08
C GLU A 39 -11.03 -28.27 -5.49
N LYS A 40 -11.16 -28.36 -4.16
CA LYS A 40 -11.93 -29.42 -3.49
C LYS A 40 -13.43 -29.31 -3.80
N ILE A 41 -13.98 -28.09 -3.78
CA ILE A 41 -15.38 -27.81 -4.09
C ILE A 41 -15.70 -28.22 -5.52
N GLU A 42 -14.86 -27.84 -6.50
CA GLU A 42 -15.04 -28.22 -7.91
C GLU A 42 -15.02 -29.73 -8.11
N ARG A 43 -14.06 -30.43 -7.49
CA ARG A 43 -13.98 -31.89 -7.52
C ARG A 43 -15.23 -32.58 -6.95
N ARG A 44 -15.80 -32.04 -5.86
CA ARG A 44 -17.04 -32.56 -5.26
C ARG A 44 -18.26 -32.22 -6.11
N ALA A 45 -18.36 -30.99 -6.60
CA ALA A 45 -19.47 -30.52 -7.43
C ALA A 45 -19.55 -31.23 -8.77
N ALA A 46 -18.42 -31.68 -9.34
CA ALA A 46 -18.39 -32.49 -10.55
C ALA A 46 -19.16 -33.82 -10.42
N LYS A 47 -19.30 -34.34 -9.19
CA LYS A 47 -20.07 -35.56 -8.88
C LYS A 47 -21.54 -35.30 -8.52
N SER A 48 -21.94 -34.04 -8.43
CA SER A 48 -23.29 -33.64 -8.04
C SER A 48 -24.21 -33.43 -9.26
N GLY A 49 -25.52 -33.34 -9.01
CA GLY A 49 -26.50 -33.08 -10.08
C GLY A 49 -26.29 -31.72 -10.78
N LYS A 50 -26.75 -31.61 -12.02
CA LYS A 50 -26.57 -30.40 -12.88
C LYS A 50 -26.96 -29.09 -12.17
N THR A 51 -28.07 -29.09 -11.44
CA THR A 51 -28.56 -27.91 -10.70
C THR A 51 -27.62 -27.50 -9.57
N VAL A 52 -27.09 -28.47 -8.82
CA VAL A 52 -26.14 -28.23 -7.73
C VAL A 52 -24.83 -27.70 -8.30
N LYS A 53 -24.31 -28.33 -9.36
CA LYS A 53 -23.11 -27.89 -10.07
C LYS A 53 -23.23 -26.44 -10.55
N HIS A 54 -24.34 -26.07 -11.17
CA HIS A 54 -24.59 -24.69 -11.64
C HIS A 54 -24.60 -23.68 -10.49
N ARG A 55 -25.25 -24.01 -9.36
CA ARG A 55 -25.25 -23.14 -8.17
C ARG A 55 -23.85 -22.96 -7.59
N VAL A 56 -23.11 -24.06 -7.45
CA VAL A 56 -21.71 -24.03 -6.98
C VAL A 56 -20.86 -23.15 -7.88
N GLU A 57 -21.02 -23.25 -9.20
CA GLU A 57 -20.28 -22.42 -10.15
C GLU A 57 -20.60 -20.93 -9.96
N CYS A 58 -21.87 -20.56 -9.80
CA CYS A 58 -22.26 -19.18 -9.51
C CYS A 58 -21.61 -18.66 -8.21
N TRP A 59 -21.59 -19.48 -7.16
CA TRP A 59 -20.97 -19.12 -5.89
C TRP A 59 -19.44 -19.06 -5.98
N LEU A 60 -18.78 -20.00 -6.64
CA LEU A 60 -17.32 -19.93 -6.86
C LEU A 60 -16.95 -18.68 -7.66
N ARG A 61 -17.70 -18.33 -8.69
CA ARG A 61 -17.48 -17.08 -9.45
C ARG A 61 -17.58 -15.85 -8.53
N LYS A 62 -18.54 -15.83 -7.61
CA LYS A 62 -18.68 -14.77 -6.61
C LYS A 62 -17.51 -14.72 -5.64
N LEU A 63 -17.09 -15.88 -5.13
CA LEU A 63 -15.98 -16.02 -4.19
C LEU A 63 -14.63 -15.79 -4.85
N CYS A 64 -14.50 -15.94 -6.17
CA CYS A 64 -13.27 -15.63 -6.91
C CYS A 64 -13.11 -14.13 -7.23
N GLN A 65 -14.08 -13.27 -6.88
CA GLN A 65 -13.95 -11.84 -7.10
C GLN A 65 -12.72 -11.28 -6.37
N GLN A 66 -11.83 -10.63 -7.10
CA GLN A 66 -10.58 -10.15 -6.52
C GLN A 66 -10.81 -8.85 -5.76
N THR A 67 -10.36 -8.80 -4.51
CA THR A 67 -10.46 -7.61 -3.66
C THR A 67 -9.21 -7.48 -2.79
N SER A 68 -8.85 -6.24 -2.47
CA SER A 68 -7.81 -5.90 -1.50
C SER A 68 -8.32 -6.00 -0.04
N ASN A 69 -9.64 -6.09 0.17
CA ASN A 69 -10.23 -6.09 1.50
C ASN A 69 -9.98 -7.43 2.24
N TYR A 70 -9.24 -7.35 3.35
CA TYR A 70 -8.91 -8.49 4.20
C TYR A 70 -10.14 -9.17 4.81
N ASP A 71 -11.09 -8.40 5.34
CA ASP A 71 -12.31 -8.95 5.95
C ASP A 71 -13.14 -9.73 4.93
N TRP A 72 -13.17 -9.25 3.69
CA TRP A 72 -13.81 -9.95 2.60
C TRP A 72 -13.13 -11.29 2.31
N LYS A 73 -11.79 -11.34 2.26
CA LYS A 73 -11.04 -12.60 2.02
C LYS A 73 -11.26 -13.61 3.13
N LYS A 74 -11.27 -13.16 4.39
CA LYS A 74 -11.58 -14.00 5.54
C LYS A 74 -13.01 -14.55 5.44
N ASN A 75 -13.98 -13.69 5.09
CA ASN A 75 -15.36 -14.08 4.92
C ASN A 75 -15.54 -15.07 3.74
N ARG A 76 -14.87 -14.82 2.60
CA ARG A 76 -14.82 -15.73 1.45
C ARG A 76 -14.39 -17.14 1.86
N ASN A 77 -13.37 -17.26 2.69
CA ASN A 77 -12.87 -18.55 3.12
C ASN A 77 -13.88 -19.30 4.03
N HIS A 78 -14.62 -18.58 4.87
CA HIS A 78 -15.73 -19.18 5.62
C HIS A 78 -16.85 -19.68 4.70
N TYR A 79 -17.23 -18.91 3.67
CA TYR A 79 -18.19 -19.36 2.67
C TYR A 79 -17.70 -20.59 1.92
N ALA A 80 -16.45 -20.60 1.47
CA ALA A 80 -15.88 -21.74 0.75
C ALA A 80 -15.84 -23.00 1.64
N THR A 81 -15.45 -22.86 2.91
CA THR A 81 -15.44 -23.97 3.86
C THR A 81 -16.84 -24.51 4.10
N LEU A 82 -17.82 -23.63 4.35
CA LEU A 82 -19.22 -24.04 4.55
C LEU A 82 -19.81 -24.70 3.29
N LEU A 83 -19.48 -24.18 2.10
CA LEU A 83 -19.92 -24.76 0.83
C LEU A 83 -19.35 -26.17 0.65
N LEU A 84 -18.08 -26.38 1.00
CA LEU A 84 -17.47 -27.70 0.96
C LEU A 84 -18.17 -28.67 1.91
N GLU A 85 -18.41 -28.28 3.17
CA GLU A 85 -19.13 -29.10 4.16
C GLU A 85 -20.55 -29.48 3.69
N MET A 86 -21.28 -28.54 3.09
CA MET A 86 -22.62 -28.80 2.55
C MET A 86 -22.59 -29.72 1.33
N LEU A 87 -21.56 -29.63 0.48
CA LEU A 87 -21.37 -30.56 -0.62
C LEU A 87 -20.98 -31.97 -0.15
N GLU A 88 -20.21 -32.08 0.92
CA GLU A 88 -19.85 -33.37 1.53
C GLU A 88 -21.04 -34.04 2.20
N SER A 89 -21.95 -33.28 2.81
CA SER A 89 -23.23 -33.79 3.34
C SER A 89 -24.31 -34.01 2.28
N GLY A 90 -24.09 -33.58 1.03
CA GLY A 90 -25.02 -33.75 -0.08
C GLY A 90 -26.25 -32.85 -0.04
N LYS A 91 -26.30 -31.85 0.86
CA LYS A 91 -27.46 -30.96 1.01
C LYS A 91 -27.01 -29.50 1.03
N LEU A 92 -27.31 -28.77 -0.05
CA LEU A 92 -27.14 -27.32 -0.08
C LEU A 92 -28.30 -26.64 0.67
N VAL A 93 -27.97 -26.00 1.78
CA VAL A 93 -28.89 -25.19 2.60
C VAL A 93 -28.54 -23.71 2.40
N PHE A 94 -29.37 -22.81 2.93
CA PHE A 94 -29.06 -21.39 3.01
C PHE A 94 -27.63 -21.14 3.52
N PRO A 95 -26.80 -20.34 2.82
CA PRO A 95 -27.14 -19.43 1.72
C PRO A 95 -27.02 -20.01 0.29
N PHE A 96 -26.61 -21.27 0.14
CA PHE A 96 -26.32 -21.89 -1.17
C PHE A 96 -27.54 -22.54 -1.85
N ASP A 97 -28.71 -22.46 -1.21
CA ASP A 97 -29.99 -22.81 -1.79
C ASP A 97 -30.37 -21.86 -2.95
N LYS A 98 -29.86 -20.63 -2.91
CA LYS A 98 -30.10 -19.57 -3.89
C LYS A 98 -28.81 -19.15 -4.60
N ARG A 99 -28.95 -18.37 -5.68
CA ARG A 99 -27.81 -17.69 -6.31
C ARG A 99 -27.25 -16.62 -5.36
N PRO A 100 -25.94 -16.34 -5.42
CA PRO A 100 -25.36 -15.25 -4.66
C PRO A 100 -26.04 -13.92 -5.01
N GLU A 101 -26.29 -13.09 -4.00
CA GLU A 101 -26.82 -11.75 -4.20
C GLU A 101 -25.80 -10.85 -4.94
N GLU A 102 -26.34 -9.89 -5.70
CA GLU A 102 -25.55 -8.84 -6.33
C GLU A 102 -25.02 -7.86 -5.26
N GLY A 103 -23.83 -7.28 -5.50
CA GLY A 103 -23.18 -6.39 -4.55
C GLY A 103 -22.13 -7.07 -3.66
N PRO A 104 -21.66 -6.43 -2.57
CA PRO A 104 -20.57 -6.96 -1.74
C PRO A 104 -20.96 -8.25 -1.01
N LEU A 105 -19.99 -9.14 -0.81
CA LEU A 105 -20.21 -10.42 -0.10
C LEU A 105 -20.56 -10.13 1.37
N LYS A 106 -21.83 -10.36 1.73
CA LYS A 106 -22.32 -10.17 3.11
C LYS A 106 -21.54 -11.05 4.08
N THR A 107 -21.32 -10.56 5.29
CA THR A 107 -20.63 -11.34 6.33
C THR A 107 -21.50 -12.51 6.80
N LEU A 108 -20.95 -13.72 6.83
CA LEU A 108 -21.68 -14.88 7.37
C LEU A 108 -22.11 -14.62 8.83
N PRO A 109 -23.37 -14.90 9.18
CA PRO A 109 -23.80 -14.94 10.57
C PRO A 109 -22.92 -15.87 11.39
N THR A 110 -22.61 -15.51 12.64
CA THR A 110 -21.65 -16.24 13.49
C THR A 110 -22.00 -17.72 13.64
N TYR A 111 -23.29 -18.07 13.68
CA TYR A 111 -23.77 -19.45 13.82
C TYR A 111 -23.59 -20.30 12.55
N LEU A 112 -23.36 -19.69 11.38
CA LEU A 112 -23.08 -20.38 10.11
C LEU A 112 -21.61 -20.41 9.76
N ARG A 113 -20.76 -19.71 10.52
CA ARG A 113 -19.32 -19.78 10.26
C ARG A 113 -18.86 -21.16 10.67
N PRO A 114 -18.18 -21.90 9.78
CA PRO A 114 -17.53 -23.13 10.19
C PRO A 114 -16.64 -22.83 11.38
N PHE A 115 -16.95 -23.42 12.52
CA PHE A 115 -16.03 -23.41 13.64
C PHE A 115 -14.81 -24.12 13.12
N ALA A 116 -13.71 -23.38 12.92
CA ALA A 116 -12.43 -23.96 12.57
C ALA A 116 -12.24 -25.16 13.49
N SER A 117 -12.28 -26.36 12.91
CA SER A 117 -12.28 -27.60 13.66
C SER A 117 -11.01 -27.61 14.51
N GLY A 118 -11.17 -27.36 15.81
CA GLY A 118 -10.10 -27.36 16.82
C GLY A 118 -9.93 -26.05 17.59
N GLY A 119 -10.57 -25.95 18.76
CA GLY A 119 -10.04 -25.17 19.88
C GLY A 119 -10.95 -24.06 20.44
N VAL A 120 -11.60 -24.37 21.56
CA VAL A 120 -12.21 -23.40 22.49
C VAL A 120 -11.10 -22.58 23.16
N VAL A 121 -11.03 -21.26 22.95
CA VAL A 121 -10.57 -20.29 23.96
C VAL A 121 -11.32 -18.96 23.77
N ARG A 122 -11.86 -18.45 24.87
CA ARG A 122 -12.50 -17.14 25.05
C ARG A 122 -11.47 -16.17 25.67
N ALA A 123 -11.70 -14.87 25.50
CA ALA A 123 -11.00 -13.71 26.11
C ALA A 123 -9.70 -13.27 25.39
N GLU A 124 -9.30 -11.99 25.32
CA GLU A 124 -9.66 -10.78 26.08
C GLU A 124 -9.24 -9.49 25.33
N LYS A 125 -9.79 -8.32 25.71
CA LYS A 125 -9.57 -7.00 25.07
C LYS A 125 -8.20 -6.39 25.49
N PRO A 126 -7.33 -5.92 24.56
CA PRO A 126 -6.10 -5.24 24.96
C PRO A 126 -6.33 -3.75 25.27
N LYS A 127 -5.82 -3.34 26.43
CA LYS A 127 -5.79 -2.00 27.00
C LYS A 127 -4.74 -1.13 26.26
N GLN A 128 -5.15 0.03 25.78
CA GLN A 128 -4.29 1.00 25.09
C GLN A 128 -3.33 1.70 26.06
N THR A 129 -2.04 1.73 25.73
CA THR A 129 -1.02 2.59 26.36
C THR A 129 -0.41 3.50 25.30
N SER A 130 -0.46 4.81 25.54
CA SER A 130 0.11 5.85 24.66
C SER A 130 1.64 5.83 24.66
N ARG A 131 2.27 6.06 23.50
CA ARG A 131 3.73 6.15 23.28
C ARG A 131 4.07 7.28 22.28
N PRO A 132 5.34 7.72 22.17
CA PRO A 132 5.69 9.12 22.06
C PRO A 132 6.04 9.54 20.63
N GLU A 133 6.09 10.86 20.45
CA GLU A 133 6.09 11.62 19.19
C GLU A 133 7.34 11.44 18.29
N SER A 134 8.40 10.79 18.77
CA SER A 134 9.65 10.57 18.03
C SER A 134 9.59 9.46 16.97
N ALA A 135 8.49 8.70 16.90
CA ALA A 135 8.27 7.62 15.93
C ALA A 135 7.76 8.10 14.56
N ARG A 136 7.27 9.36 14.43
CA ARG A 136 6.66 9.87 13.20
C ARG A 136 7.59 9.90 11.98
N ARG A 137 8.88 10.26 12.16
CA ARG A 137 9.81 10.47 11.01
C ARG A 137 10.30 9.21 10.30
N ARG A 138 10.05 8.01 10.83
CA ARG A 138 10.35 6.72 10.16
C ARG A 138 9.13 6.11 9.48
N ALA A 139 7.91 6.52 9.87
CA ALA A 139 6.67 6.09 9.25
C ALA A 139 6.55 6.66 7.82
N ASP A 140 6.90 7.94 7.63
CA ASP A 140 6.80 8.64 6.34
C ASP A 140 7.57 7.96 5.18
N LYS A 141 8.64 7.19 5.46
CA LYS A 141 9.40 6.47 4.42
C LYS A 141 8.86 5.07 4.12
N ALA A 142 8.20 4.43 5.08
CA ALA A 142 7.53 3.15 4.88
C ALA A 142 6.20 3.36 4.14
N GLU A 143 5.54 4.50 4.37
CA GLU A 143 4.32 4.92 3.69
C GLU A 143 4.52 5.07 2.17
N ASP A 144 5.67 5.59 1.72
CA ASP A 144 6.00 5.67 0.28
C ASP A 144 6.13 4.30 -0.40
N VAL A 145 6.72 3.30 0.27
CA VAL A 145 6.86 1.94 -0.29
C VAL A 145 5.51 1.23 -0.34
N VAL A 146 4.66 1.43 0.67
CA VAL A 146 3.30 0.89 0.73
C VAL A 146 2.39 1.56 -0.31
N ASN A 147 2.51 2.86 -0.52
CA ASN A 147 1.76 3.58 -1.56
C ASN A 147 2.13 3.13 -2.97
N ILE A 148 3.41 2.82 -3.22
CA ILE A 148 3.86 2.24 -4.51
C ILE A 148 3.27 0.83 -4.70
N ALA A 149 3.28 0.00 -3.65
CA ALA A 149 2.70 -1.34 -3.71
C ALA A 149 1.16 -1.30 -3.90
N SER A 150 0.48 -0.36 -3.25
CA SER A 150 -0.98 -0.17 -3.40
C SER A 150 -1.35 0.34 -4.79
N ALA A 151 -0.59 1.29 -5.35
CA ALA A 151 -0.79 1.76 -6.72
C ALA A 151 -0.59 0.64 -7.76
N ALA A 152 0.36 -0.29 -7.54
CA ALA A 152 0.52 -1.46 -8.40
C ALA A 152 -0.69 -2.42 -8.32
N VAL A 153 -1.31 -2.55 -7.14
CA VAL A 153 -2.54 -3.34 -6.95
C VAL A 153 -3.75 -2.66 -7.60
N ASP A 154 -3.84 -1.33 -7.56
CA ASP A 154 -4.92 -0.57 -8.20
C ASP A 154 -4.84 -0.61 -9.74
N VAL A 155 -3.63 -0.60 -10.31
CA VAL A 155 -3.41 -0.80 -11.75
C VAL A 155 -3.82 -2.22 -12.19
N LEU A 156 -3.61 -3.23 -11.33
CA LEU A 156 -4.13 -4.59 -11.55
C LEU A 156 -5.65 -4.65 -11.37
N HIS A 157 -6.23 -3.79 -10.54
CA HIS A 157 -7.67 -3.69 -10.30
C HIS A 157 -8.42 -3.08 -11.50
N GLU A 158 -7.96 -1.95 -12.05
CA GLU A 158 -8.59 -1.33 -13.23
C GLU A 158 -8.61 -2.27 -14.45
N HIS A 159 -7.52 -3.00 -14.69
CA HIS A 159 -7.46 -3.98 -15.78
C HIS A 159 -8.42 -5.17 -15.61
N ASN A 160 -8.76 -5.55 -14.38
CA ASN A 160 -9.70 -6.63 -14.10
C ASN A 160 -11.17 -6.16 -14.07
N VAL A 161 -11.45 -4.90 -13.74
CA VAL A 161 -12.80 -4.33 -13.82
C VAL A 161 -13.22 -4.19 -15.29
N SER A 162 -12.32 -3.77 -16.18
CA SER A 162 -12.57 -3.77 -17.64
C SER A 162 -12.84 -5.18 -18.21
N ARG A 163 -12.33 -6.23 -17.55
CA ARG A 163 -12.53 -7.65 -17.92
C ARG A 163 -13.93 -8.16 -17.56
N SER A 164 -14.54 -7.67 -16.48
CA SER A 164 -15.87 -8.10 -16.05
C SER A 164 -16.99 -7.44 -16.85
N ALA A 165 -16.80 -6.18 -17.29
CA ALA A 165 -17.76 -5.48 -18.13
C ALA A 165 -17.81 -6.04 -19.57
N ALA A 166 -16.70 -6.56 -20.10
CA ALA A 166 -16.65 -7.19 -21.42
C ALA A 166 -17.22 -8.62 -21.44
N SER A 167 -17.25 -9.32 -20.30
CA SER A 167 -17.65 -10.72 -20.20
C SER A 167 -19.18 -10.96 -20.26
N GLU A 168 -20.01 -9.93 -20.06
CA GLU A 168 -21.48 -10.09 -20.07
C GLU A 168 -22.09 -9.98 -21.47
N ALA A 169 -21.33 -9.54 -22.48
CA ALA A 169 -21.90 -9.21 -23.79
C ALA A 169 -21.93 -10.35 -24.83
N TYR A 170 -21.13 -11.42 -24.70
CA TYR A 170 -21.05 -12.45 -25.75
C TYR A 170 -20.99 -13.87 -25.19
N GLY A 171 -22.12 -14.57 -25.25
CA GLY A 171 -22.21 -16.02 -25.03
C GLY A 171 -21.77 -16.79 -26.27
N SER A 172 -20.46 -17.05 -26.41
CA SER A 172 -19.96 -18.08 -27.33
C SER A 172 -18.61 -18.63 -26.87
N GLY A 173 -18.61 -19.92 -26.53
CA GLY A 173 -17.55 -20.66 -25.83
C GLY A 173 -16.17 -20.76 -26.51
N PHE A 174 -15.95 -20.14 -27.67
CA PHE A 174 -14.70 -20.30 -28.44
C PHE A 174 -13.75 -19.09 -28.40
N GLY A 175 -14.20 -17.90 -27.97
CA GLY A 175 -13.34 -16.70 -27.88
C GLY A 175 -12.44 -16.64 -26.63
N TYR A 176 -12.80 -17.35 -25.57
CA TYR A 176 -12.17 -17.17 -24.24
C TYR A 176 -10.69 -17.60 -24.15
N ARG A 177 -10.21 -18.45 -25.06
CA ARG A 177 -8.83 -18.95 -25.03
C ARG A 177 -7.83 -17.93 -25.62
N TYR A 178 -8.21 -17.26 -26.71
CA TYR A 178 -7.36 -16.27 -27.37
C TYR A 178 -7.23 -14.99 -26.53
N ASP A 179 -8.33 -14.54 -25.93
CA ASP A 179 -8.32 -13.35 -25.05
C ASP A 179 -7.52 -13.60 -23.76
N ALA A 180 -7.53 -14.83 -23.23
CA ALA A 180 -6.71 -15.19 -22.08
C ALA A 180 -5.21 -15.19 -22.44
N GLU A 181 -4.83 -15.65 -23.64
CA GLU A 181 -3.44 -15.66 -24.10
C GLU A 181 -2.91 -14.24 -24.35
N ILE A 182 -3.71 -13.35 -24.95
CA ILE A 182 -3.36 -11.93 -25.12
C ILE A 182 -3.17 -11.26 -23.76
N GLN A 183 -4.06 -11.52 -22.79
CA GLN A 183 -3.94 -10.97 -21.45
C GLN A 183 -2.73 -11.50 -20.70
N LEU A 184 -2.39 -12.79 -20.86
CA LEU A 184 -1.16 -13.37 -20.33
C LEU A 184 0.08 -12.74 -20.97
N GLY A 185 0.05 -12.44 -22.27
CA GLY A 185 1.10 -11.69 -22.97
C GLY A 185 1.32 -10.30 -22.34
N ALA A 186 0.26 -9.50 -22.23
CA ALA A 186 0.32 -8.17 -21.63
C ALA A 186 0.70 -8.19 -20.12
N CYS A 187 0.39 -9.28 -19.41
CA CYS A 187 0.83 -9.48 -18.03
C CYS A 187 2.35 -9.74 -17.97
N ARG A 188 2.87 -10.60 -18.86
CA ARG A 188 4.31 -10.91 -18.95
C ARG A 188 5.14 -9.68 -19.30
N GLU A 189 4.69 -8.86 -20.25
CA GLU A 189 5.39 -7.62 -20.62
C GLU A 189 5.48 -6.65 -19.43
N ARG A 190 4.38 -6.48 -18.68
CA ARG A 190 4.39 -5.65 -17.46
C ARG A 190 5.29 -6.20 -16.37
N CYS A 191 5.35 -7.53 -16.19
CA CYS A 191 6.29 -8.15 -15.26
C CYS A 191 7.74 -7.85 -15.64
N LEU A 192 8.10 -7.96 -16.92
CA LEU A 192 9.45 -7.63 -17.41
C LEU A 192 9.78 -6.15 -17.21
N GLU A 193 8.84 -5.25 -17.47
CA GLU A 193 9.05 -3.82 -17.25
C GLU A 193 9.26 -3.49 -15.77
N LEU A 194 8.48 -4.07 -14.87
CA LEU A 194 8.68 -3.91 -13.43
C LEU A 194 10.02 -4.48 -12.97
N GLU A 195 10.44 -5.63 -13.51
CA GLU A 195 11.74 -6.22 -13.22
C GLU A 195 12.89 -5.30 -13.65
N MET A 196 12.80 -4.69 -14.84
CA MET A 196 13.76 -3.68 -15.30
C MET A 196 13.79 -2.46 -14.38
N GLN A 197 12.63 -1.98 -13.91
CA GLN A 197 12.57 -0.85 -12.98
C GLN A 197 13.22 -1.19 -11.63
N VAL A 198 12.95 -2.38 -11.08
CA VAL A 198 13.57 -2.86 -9.84
C VAL A 198 15.08 -2.93 -9.99
N ASN A 199 15.58 -3.48 -11.09
CA ASN A 199 17.02 -3.55 -11.37
C ASN A 199 17.65 -2.15 -11.48
N ALA A 200 17.00 -1.21 -12.18
CA ALA A 200 17.48 0.17 -12.28
C ALA A 200 17.54 0.88 -10.91
N LYS A 201 16.59 0.60 -10.01
CA LYS A 201 16.59 1.11 -8.63
C LYS A 201 17.69 0.47 -7.79
N ASN A 202 17.94 -0.83 -7.94
CA ASN A 202 19.04 -1.52 -7.27
C ASN A 202 20.40 -0.93 -7.68
N ASP A 203 20.63 -0.67 -8.97
CA ASP A 203 21.83 0.02 -9.44
C ASP A 203 21.99 1.43 -8.85
N GLN A 204 20.87 2.12 -8.62
CA GLN A 204 20.88 3.42 -7.96
C GLN A 204 21.28 3.30 -6.48
N ILE A 205 20.80 2.29 -5.77
CA ILE A 205 21.16 1.99 -4.38
C ILE A 205 22.67 1.73 -4.30
N ASP A 206 23.20 0.84 -5.14
CA ASP A 206 24.62 0.52 -5.22
C ASP A 206 25.51 1.75 -5.44
N ARG A 207 25.08 2.65 -6.34
CA ARG A 207 25.80 3.91 -6.59
C ARG A 207 25.82 4.81 -5.35
N LEU A 208 24.72 4.86 -4.59
CA LEU A 208 24.63 5.64 -3.36
C LEU A 208 25.46 5.03 -2.24
N GLU A 209 25.48 3.71 -2.11
CA GLU A 209 26.31 2.99 -1.13
C GLU A 209 27.80 3.24 -1.38
N ARG A 210 28.26 3.16 -2.64
CA ARG A 210 29.63 3.52 -3.00
C ARG A 210 29.98 4.96 -2.63
N LYS A 211 29.06 5.91 -2.82
CA LYS A 211 29.27 7.31 -2.40
C LYS A 211 29.36 7.45 -0.88
N LEU A 212 28.51 6.75 -0.14
CA LEU A 212 28.55 6.74 1.33
C LEU A 212 29.86 6.17 1.87
N VAL A 213 30.35 5.07 1.29
CA VAL A 213 31.64 4.49 1.67
C VAL A 213 32.79 5.48 1.40
N LYS A 214 32.81 6.16 0.25
CA LYS A 214 33.80 7.19 -0.05
C LYS A 214 33.75 8.35 0.94
N ALA A 215 32.54 8.84 1.27
CA ALA A 215 32.35 9.91 2.25
C ALA A 215 32.83 9.51 3.65
N ARG A 216 32.55 8.28 4.09
CA ARG A 216 33.05 7.75 5.38
C ARG A 216 34.58 7.67 5.41
N LYS A 217 35.21 7.19 4.33
CA LYS A 217 36.68 7.14 4.22
C LYS A 217 37.30 8.55 4.26
N ALA A 218 36.73 9.51 3.55
CA ALA A 218 37.19 10.90 3.58
C ALA A 218 37.09 11.50 4.99
N HIS A 219 35.96 11.29 5.67
CA HIS A 219 35.77 11.71 7.05
C HIS A 219 36.79 11.08 8.01
N GLU A 220 37.08 9.77 7.86
CA GLU A 220 38.10 9.10 8.67
C GLU A 220 39.49 9.72 8.46
N VAL A 221 39.87 10.00 7.21
CA VAL A 221 41.14 10.69 6.89
C VAL A 221 41.21 12.07 7.55
N ASP A 222 40.11 12.84 7.51
CA ASP A 222 40.03 14.14 8.17
C ASP A 222 40.17 13.98 9.70
N VAL A 223 39.46 13.03 10.31
CA VAL A 223 39.58 12.73 11.74
C VAL A 223 41.03 12.37 12.12
N GLN A 224 41.72 11.54 11.33
CA GLN A 224 43.13 11.20 11.59
C GLN A 224 44.06 12.42 11.44
N ARG A 225 43.82 13.27 10.42
CA ARG A 225 44.55 14.53 10.25
C ARG A 225 44.37 15.47 11.45
N TYR A 226 43.16 15.56 12.00
CA TYR A 226 42.90 16.34 13.21
C TYR A 226 43.54 15.69 14.45
N ARG A 227 43.46 14.37 14.57
CA ARG A 227 44.08 13.62 15.67
C ARG A 227 45.59 13.83 15.72
N GLY A 228 46.28 13.81 14.58
CA GLY A 228 47.72 14.11 14.51
C GLY A 228 48.08 15.53 14.96
N LYS A 229 47.22 16.52 14.70
CA LYS A 229 47.42 17.90 15.16
C LYS A 229 47.18 18.07 16.66
N VAL A 230 46.24 17.31 17.23
CA VAL A 230 45.90 17.37 18.65
C VAL A 230 46.81 16.47 19.50
N SER A 231 47.34 15.39 18.91
CA SER A 231 48.21 14.41 19.58
C SER A 231 49.68 14.82 19.67
N SER A 232 49.99 16.13 19.66
CA SER A 232 51.16 16.64 20.36
C SER A 232 50.74 17.11 21.76
N PRO A 233 50.46 16.17 22.70
CA PRO A 233 50.19 16.55 24.07
C PRO A 233 51.41 17.24 24.67
N PHE A 234 52.63 17.00 24.18
CA PHE A 234 53.82 17.63 24.69
C PHE A 234 53.97 19.13 24.36
N ASN A 235 53.35 19.66 23.30
CA ASN A 235 53.37 21.12 23.08
C ASN A 235 52.22 21.84 23.78
N CYS A 236 51.05 21.23 23.94
CA CYS A 236 49.97 21.85 24.71
C CYS A 236 50.22 21.73 26.23
N VAL A 237 50.81 20.62 26.68
CA VAL A 237 51.16 20.39 28.11
C VAL A 237 52.53 21.00 28.47
N ARG A 238 53.51 21.22 27.57
CA ARG A 238 54.66 22.08 27.92
C ARG A 238 54.26 23.54 28.07
N ILE A 239 53.34 24.04 27.24
CA ILE A 239 52.85 25.42 27.36
C ILE A 239 51.95 25.57 28.61
N CYS A 240 51.16 24.56 28.98
CA CYS A 240 50.24 24.66 30.12
C CYS A 240 50.75 24.06 31.45
N CYS A 241 51.63 23.05 31.47
CA CYS A 241 52.11 22.40 32.71
C CYS A 241 53.60 22.66 33.03
N GLY A 242 54.41 23.13 32.06
CA GLY A 242 55.79 23.58 32.32
C GLY A 242 55.89 24.89 33.12
N LEU A 243 54.78 25.61 33.28
CA LEU A 243 54.66 26.85 34.05
C LEU A 243 53.87 26.68 35.36
N TRP A 244 53.40 25.48 35.69
CA TRP A 244 52.47 25.28 36.82
C TRP A 244 53.07 24.57 38.04
N LEU A 245 54.27 24.02 37.93
CA LEU A 245 54.91 23.31 39.06
C LEU A 245 55.88 24.17 39.87
N THR A 246 56.19 25.40 39.43
CA THR A 246 57.04 26.34 40.19
C THR A 246 56.58 27.80 40.18
N SER A 247 55.47 28.15 39.52
CA SER A 247 54.95 29.53 39.51
C SER A 247 53.60 29.65 40.24
N PRO A 248 53.36 30.77 40.94
CA PRO A 248 52.11 31.03 41.65
C PRO A 248 50.90 30.95 40.71
N PRO A 249 49.69 30.68 41.25
CA PRO A 249 48.47 30.57 40.45
C PRO A 249 48.37 31.76 39.49
N PRO A 250 48.07 31.52 38.20
CA PRO A 250 48.02 32.60 37.24
C PRO A 250 46.99 33.61 37.72
N GLY A 251 47.40 34.89 37.75
CA GLY A 251 46.51 35.96 38.13
C GLY A 251 45.21 35.95 37.30
N PRO A 252 44.14 36.60 37.79
CA PRO A 252 42.83 36.68 37.14
C PRO A 252 42.81 36.85 35.61
N PRO A 253 43.74 37.56 34.93
CA PRO A 253 43.72 37.68 33.47
C PRO A 253 43.85 36.37 32.67
N ALA A 254 44.57 35.34 33.14
CA ALA A 254 44.75 34.13 32.34
C ALA A 254 43.48 33.26 32.29
N CYS A 255 42.75 33.19 33.41
CA CYS A 255 41.45 32.51 33.45
C CYS A 255 40.42 33.18 32.53
N GLN A 256 40.47 34.50 32.38
CA GLN A 256 39.61 35.24 31.45
C GLN A 256 39.91 34.91 29.99
N GLN A 257 41.18 34.70 29.62
CA GLN A 257 41.54 34.27 28.26
C GLN A 257 41.08 32.85 27.93
N ILE A 258 41.15 31.92 28.88
CA ILE A 258 40.65 30.55 28.67
C ILE A 258 39.13 30.55 28.52
N GLN A 259 38.43 31.37 29.31
CA GLN A 259 36.98 31.47 29.23
C GLN A 259 36.53 32.12 27.91
N SER A 260 37.21 33.18 27.46
CA SER A 260 36.90 33.81 26.17
C SER A 260 37.14 32.88 24.98
N LEU A 261 38.15 32.00 25.04
CA LEU A 261 38.39 30.95 24.06
C LEU A 261 37.26 29.89 24.05
N LYS A 262 36.79 29.46 25.23
CA LYS A 262 35.64 28.55 25.35
C LYS A 262 34.38 29.17 24.74
N ASP A 263 34.10 30.43 25.07
CA ASP A 263 32.92 31.15 24.58
C ASP A 263 32.99 31.37 23.06
N THR A 264 34.19 31.62 22.52
CA THR A 264 34.40 31.72 21.08
C THR A 264 34.16 30.38 20.38
N TYR A 265 34.63 29.27 20.97
CA TYR A 265 34.44 27.93 20.42
C TYR A 265 32.96 27.51 20.41
N THR A 266 32.25 27.71 21.52
CA THR A 266 30.81 27.39 21.61
C THR A 266 29.98 28.25 20.65
N LYS A 267 30.33 29.53 20.48
CA LYS A 267 29.68 30.42 19.51
C LYS A 267 29.91 29.95 18.06
N ASN A 268 31.14 29.55 17.72
CA ASN A 268 31.46 29.00 16.40
C ASN A 268 30.74 27.67 16.13
N LEU A 269 30.66 26.79 17.13
CA LEU A 269 29.93 25.52 17.02
C LEU A 269 28.43 25.77 16.78
N GLY A 270 27.84 26.73 17.50
CA GLY A 270 26.46 27.16 17.32
C GLY A 270 26.18 27.66 15.90
N GLU A 271 27.07 28.47 15.33
CA GLU A 271 26.93 28.94 13.94
C GLU A 271 27.06 27.82 12.90
N ILE A 272 27.95 26.85 13.12
CA ILE A 272 28.06 25.67 12.24
C ILE A 272 26.76 24.86 12.27
N ILE A 273 26.19 24.62 13.45
CA ILE A 273 24.92 23.89 13.62
C ILE A 273 23.77 24.64 12.93
N LYS A 274 23.71 25.98 13.07
CA LYS A 274 22.71 26.81 12.37
C LYS A 274 22.83 26.70 10.85
N ARG A 275 24.05 26.80 10.30
CA ARG A 275 24.30 26.67 8.85
C ARG A 275 23.89 25.29 8.32
N TYR A 276 24.22 24.22 9.05
CA TYR A 276 23.79 22.87 8.68
C TYR A 276 22.27 22.71 8.73
N THR A 277 21.62 23.25 9.76
CA THR A 277 20.16 23.19 9.91
C THR A 277 19.46 23.95 8.78
N ALA A 278 19.96 25.15 8.43
CA ALA A 278 19.45 25.94 7.31
C ALA A 278 19.64 25.23 5.96
N TYR A 279 20.79 24.59 5.75
CA TYR A 279 21.08 23.81 4.54
C TYR A 279 20.08 22.65 4.36
N PHE A 280 19.82 21.88 5.43
CA PHE A 280 18.83 20.79 5.38
C PHE A 280 17.40 21.29 5.14
N ALA A 281 17.02 22.41 5.76
CA ALA A 281 15.73 23.04 5.50
C ALA A 281 15.59 23.48 4.03
N GLN A 282 16.66 24.03 3.44
CA GLN A 282 16.68 24.42 2.02
C GLN A 282 16.57 23.20 1.10
N GLN A 283 17.29 22.11 1.40
CA GLN A 283 17.18 20.86 0.63
C GLN A 283 15.76 20.29 0.66
N LYS A 284 15.10 20.31 1.83
CA LYS A 284 13.70 19.89 1.95
C LYS A 284 12.76 20.72 1.08
N ARG A 285 12.93 22.06 1.07
CA ARG A 285 12.14 22.95 0.20
C ARG A 285 12.36 22.65 -1.28
N ARG A 286 13.60 22.39 -1.70
CA ARG A 286 13.93 22.02 -3.09
C ARG A 286 13.32 20.68 -3.51
N ALA A 287 13.28 19.70 -2.60
CA ALA A 287 12.65 18.41 -2.87
C ALA A 287 11.13 18.57 -3.08
N VAL A 288 10.46 19.36 -2.23
CA VAL A 288 9.03 19.65 -2.35
C VAL A 288 8.72 20.40 -3.64
N THR A 289 9.50 21.42 -4.00
CA THR A 289 9.27 22.17 -5.25
C THR A 289 9.52 21.32 -6.49
N LYS A 290 10.49 20.41 -6.44
CA LYS A 290 10.73 19.44 -7.51
C LYS A 290 9.55 18.48 -7.66
N ALA A 291 9.06 17.91 -6.57
CA ALA A 291 7.90 17.02 -6.58
C ALA A 291 6.63 17.73 -7.10
N SER A 292 6.39 18.99 -6.68
CA SER A 292 5.28 19.79 -7.23
C SER A 292 5.41 20.04 -8.73
N ARG A 293 6.63 20.28 -9.25
CA ARG A 293 6.85 20.46 -10.69
C ARG A 293 6.64 19.17 -11.49
N GLU A 294 7.08 18.04 -10.94
CA GLU A 294 6.86 16.73 -11.55
C GLU A 294 5.37 16.36 -11.55
N ALA A 295 4.63 16.69 -10.48
CA ALA A 295 3.17 16.49 -10.41
C ALA A 295 2.38 17.44 -11.34
N ALA A 296 2.87 18.66 -11.58
CA ALA A 296 2.24 19.63 -12.46
C ALA A 296 2.69 19.50 -13.93
N ALA A 297 3.60 18.57 -14.24
CA ALA A 297 4.04 18.36 -15.61
C ALA A 297 2.84 17.83 -16.43
N PRO A 298 2.45 18.53 -17.52
CA PRO A 298 1.36 18.07 -18.36
C PRO A 298 1.66 16.66 -18.85
N LEU A 299 0.71 15.75 -18.62
CA LEU A 299 0.79 14.38 -19.13
C LEU A 299 1.16 14.45 -20.62
N PRO A 300 2.15 13.66 -21.07
CA PRO A 300 2.51 13.65 -22.47
C PRO A 300 1.24 13.42 -23.29
N PRO A 301 1.04 14.18 -24.40
CA PRO A 301 -0.16 14.05 -25.20
C PRO A 301 -0.30 12.57 -25.57
N ARG A 302 -1.40 11.96 -25.10
CA ARG A 302 -1.82 10.62 -25.51
C ARG A 302 -1.79 10.64 -27.02
N GLN A 303 -0.76 10.03 -27.62
CA GLN A 303 -0.69 9.83 -29.05
C GLN A 303 -1.96 9.06 -29.38
N ALA A 304 -2.92 9.75 -29.98
CA ALA A 304 -4.12 9.17 -30.50
C ALA A 304 -3.65 8.18 -31.57
N ALA A 305 -3.56 6.91 -31.18
CA ALA A 305 -3.44 5.81 -32.10
C ALA A 305 -4.67 5.91 -33.01
N ARG A 306 -4.46 6.50 -34.20
CA ARG A 306 -5.32 6.30 -35.36
C ARG A 306 -5.37 4.79 -35.57
N GLN A 307 -6.43 4.17 -35.07
CA GLN A 307 -6.85 2.87 -35.58
C GLN A 307 -7.49 3.16 -36.94
N ASP A 308 -6.76 2.84 -38.00
CA ASP A 308 -7.33 2.67 -39.33
C ASP A 308 -8.31 1.49 -39.25
N LEU A 309 -9.59 1.81 -39.07
CA LEU A 309 -10.69 0.87 -39.22
C LEU A 309 -10.81 0.50 -40.71
N PRO A 310 -10.90 -0.80 -41.05
CA PRO A 310 -11.19 -1.23 -42.41
C PRO A 310 -12.63 -0.85 -42.80
N PRO A 311 -12.90 -0.64 -44.10
CA PRO A 311 -14.22 -0.21 -44.56
C PRO A 311 -15.29 -1.26 -44.28
N GLU A 312 -16.34 -0.84 -43.57
CA GLU A 312 -17.57 -1.59 -43.35
C GLU A 312 -18.16 -2.04 -44.69
N SER A 313 -18.41 -3.35 -44.77
CA SER A 313 -19.25 -3.98 -45.77
C SER A 313 -20.68 -3.45 -45.64
N ARG A 314 -21.10 -2.81 -46.72
CA ARG A 314 -22.45 -2.37 -47.08
C ARG A 314 -23.48 -3.48 -46.85
N GLU A 315 -24.24 -3.41 -45.75
CA GLU A 315 -25.45 -4.23 -45.55
C GLU A 315 -26.71 -3.52 -46.06
N ASP A 316 -27.61 -4.35 -46.57
CA ASP A 316 -28.75 -4.09 -47.44
C ASP A 316 -29.96 -3.54 -46.65
N PRO A 317 -30.60 -2.42 -47.04
CA PRO A 317 -31.73 -1.85 -46.31
C PRO A 317 -33.05 -2.47 -46.77
N ARG A 318 -33.29 -3.76 -46.51
CA ARG A 318 -34.61 -4.39 -46.71
C ARG A 318 -34.88 -5.50 -45.70
N GLN A 319 -35.16 -5.14 -44.45
CA GLN A 319 -36.10 -5.86 -43.60
C GLN A 319 -36.39 -5.03 -42.33
N VAL A 320 -37.39 -4.15 -42.42
CA VAL A 320 -38.00 -3.50 -41.26
C VAL A 320 -39.27 -4.28 -40.94
N SER A 321 -39.25 -5.06 -39.86
CA SER A 321 -40.46 -5.54 -39.20
C SER A 321 -40.76 -4.66 -37.98
N PRO A 322 -42.04 -4.40 -37.66
CA PRO A 322 -42.42 -3.45 -36.63
C PRO A 322 -42.64 -4.16 -35.29
N PHE A 323 -41.83 -3.86 -34.28
CA PHE A 323 -42.15 -4.18 -32.88
C PHE A 323 -41.67 -3.04 -31.98
N LEU A 324 -42.42 -1.94 -32.00
CA LEU A 324 -42.40 -0.92 -30.96
C LEU A 324 -43.74 -0.99 -30.24
N SER A 325 -43.76 -1.58 -29.04
CA SER A 325 -44.76 -1.33 -27.98
C SER A 325 -44.33 -2.07 -26.72
N SER A 326 -43.66 -1.37 -25.80
CA SER A 326 -43.73 -1.53 -24.34
C SER A 326 -42.40 -1.08 -23.70
N LEU A 327 -42.32 0.21 -23.37
CA LEU A 327 -41.40 0.72 -22.35
C LEU A 327 -42.21 0.93 -21.06
N PRO A 328 -41.77 0.41 -19.90
CA PRO A 328 -42.34 0.80 -18.62
C PRO A 328 -41.85 2.20 -18.18
N PRO A 329 -42.62 2.94 -17.38
CA PRO A 329 -42.28 4.29 -16.95
C PRO A 329 -41.12 4.29 -15.94
N ALA A 330 -40.20 5.25 -16.11
CA ALA A 330 -39.11 5.49 -15.17
C ALA A 330 -39.65 6.01 -13.81
N PRO A 331 -39.04 5.61 -12.67
CA PRO A 331 -39.48 6.05 -11.35
C PRO A 331 -39.10 7.51 -11.06
N PHE A 332 -40.06 8.24 -10.49
CA PHE A 332 -40.04 9.65 -10.06
C PHE A 332 -38.97 10.04 -9.01
N ALA A 333 -38.00 9.19 -8.70
CA ALA A 333 -37.11 9.37 -7.55
C ALA A 333 -35.93 10.34 -7.78
N LEU A 334 -35.64 10.76 -9.02
CA LEU A 334 -34.46 11.58 -9.31
C LEU A 334 -34.68 13.11 -9.35
N ARG A 335 -35.93 13.59 -9.20
CA ARG A 335 -36.23 15.03 -9.22
C ARG A 335 -36.21 15.72 -7.85
N PHE A 336 -36.19 14.97 -6.74
CA PHE A 336 -36.12 15.55 -5.39
C PHE A 336 -34.69 15.73 -4.85
N ALA A 337 -33.70 15.03 -5.40
CA ALA A 337 -32.31 15.10 -4.93
C ALA A 337 -31.53 16.33 -5.43
N ILE A 338 -31.98 16.97 -6.52
CA ILE A 338 -31.29 18.12 -7.12
C ILE A 338 -31.72 19.45 -6.45
N LEU A 339 -32.91 19.50 -5.83
CA LEU A 339 -33.41 20.72 -5.16
C LEU A 339 -32.95 20.86 -3.70
N THR A 340 -32.48 19.79 -3.06
CA THR A 340 -32.01 19.83 -1.66
C THR A 340 -30.54 20.24 -1.53
N ILE A 341 -29.74 20.12 -2.58
CA ILE A 341 -28.30 20.49 -2.54
C ILE A 341 -28.09 21.99 -2.74
N SER A 342 -28.99 22.69 -3.45
CA SER A 342 -28.88 24.15 -3.66
C SER A 342 -29.20 25.00 -2.42
N ALA A 343 -29.85 24.45 -1.40
CA ALA A 343 -30.23 25.20 -0.20
C ALA A 343 -29.12 25.28 0.88
N LEU A 344 -28.05 24.46 0.77
CA LEU A 344 -26.98 24.40 1.78
C LEU A 344 -25.76 25.29 1.46
N LEU A 345 -25.76 25.99 0.32
CA LEU A 345 -24.65 26.87 -0.10
C LEU A 345 -24.88 28.37 0.20
N PHE A 346 -25.95 28.73 0.90
CA PHE A 346 -26.31 30.14 1.18
C PHE A 346 -26.58 30.43 2.67
N LEU A 347 -25.87 29.77 3.59
CA LEU A 347 -25.88 30.14 5.00
C LEU A 347 -24.81 31.21 5.29
N PRO A 348 -25.18 32.41 5.78
CA PRO A 348 -24.22 33.43 6.18
C PRO A 348 -23.43 32.99 7.42
N PRO A 349 -22.16 33.42 7.57
CA PRO A 349 -21.33 33.03 8.70
C PRO A 349 -21.82 33.66 10.01
N PRO A 350 -21.64 32.97 11.16
CA PRO A 350 -22.06 33.48 12.46
C PRO A 350 -21.18 34.66 12.92
N PRO A 351 -21.75 35.62 13.68
CA PRO A 351 -21.01 36.78 14.17
C PRO A 351 -19.98 36.39 15.24
N LEU A 352 -18.78 36.96 15.11
CA LEU A 352 -17.67 36.81 16.04
C LEU A 352 -18.00 37.45 17.40
N SER A 353 -17.79 36.70 18.47
CA SER A 353 -17.89 37.17 19.85
C SER A 353 -16.74 38.13 20.20
N PRO A 354 -16.98 39.16 21.02
CA PRO A 354 -15.94 40.10 21.43
C PRO A 354 -14.95 39.49 22.44
N PRO A 355 -13.70 39.99 22.48
CA PRO A 355 -12.65 39.46 23.35
C PRO A 355 -12.85 39.89 24.81
N HIS A 356 -12.55 38.97 25.72
CA HIS A 356 -12.33 39.23 27.15
C HIS A 356 -10.84 39.26 27.46
#